data_AF-A0A955X2S8-F1
#
_entry.id   AF-A0A955X2S8-F1
#
_cell.length_a   1.000
_cell.length_b   1.000
_cell.length_c   1.000
_cell.angle_alpha   90.00
_cell.angle_beta   90.00
_cell.angle_gamma   90.00
#
_symmetry.space_group_name_H-M   'P 1'
#
loop_
_entity.id
_entity.type
_entity.pdbx_description
1 polymer ?
#
loop_
_entity_poly.entity_id
_entity_poly.type
_entity_poly.pdbx_seq_one_letter_code
_entity_poly.pdbx_strand_id
1 'polypeptide(L)'
;MPREASFYPPARLGRRTYFPLGVVLLSATLALYLTGADLPGMERLRRVPNYDLFTGLAMAAYLLAQLMMPFLRATGAVPHRQLVRAHKLLGALGPAFLVVHAGRLGYGYLSALSAVFLLSMALGLVNHETMGMKGRVPAFVWMVAHVALSVALVALASVHAYVALSYE
;
A
#
# COMPACT_ATOMS: atom_id res chain seq x y z
N MET A 1 -39.44 7.50 18.05
CA MET A 1 -38.06 6.98 18.11
C MET A 1 -37.41 7.22 16.75
N PRO A 2 -36.34 8.01 16.64
CA PRO A 2 -35.67 8.24 15.37
C PRO A 2 -34.89 6.99 14.96
N ARG A 3 -35.07 6.55 13.71
CA ARG A 3 -34.32 5.45 13.09
C ARG A 3 -32.82 5.74 13.22
N GLU A 4 -32.10 4.87 13.90
CA GLU A 4 -30.64 4.80 13.77
C GLU A 4 -30.32 4.64 12.29
N ALA A 5 -29.80 5.71 11.69
CA ALA A 5 -29.19 5.63 10.37
C ALA A 5 -28.02 4.65 10.51
N SER A 6 -28.19 3.44 9.98
CA SER A 6 -27.12 2.47 9.83
C SER A 6 -25.96 3.16 9.12
N PHE A 7 -24.91 3.48 9.87
CA PHE A 7 -23.64 4.05 9.38
C PHE A 7 -22.93 3.12 8.37
N TYR A 8 -23.46 1.91 8.18
CA TYR A 8 -22.95 0.91 7.27
C TYR A 8 -24.00 0.64 6.19
N PRO A 9 -23.80 1.09 4.94
CA PRO A 9 -24.58 0.59 3.82
C PRO A 9 -24.38 -0.93 3.69
N PRO A 10 -25.40 -1.69 3.24
CA PRO A 10 -25.31 -3.14 3.15
C PRO A 10 -24.14 -3.55 2.26
N ALA A 11 -23.30 -4.45 2.79
CA ALA A 11 -22.13 -5.01 2.14
C ALA A 11 -22.54 -5.91 0.95
N ARG A 12 -22.86 -5.32 -0.19
CA ARG A 12 -22.89 -5.99 -1.49
C ARG A 12 -22.16 -5.16 -2.53
N LEU A 13 -20.86 -4.99 -2.32
CA LEU A 13 -19.97 -4.46 -3.35
C LEU A 13 -19.28 -5.64 -4.05
N GLY A 14 -19.69 -5.83 -5.30
CA GLY A 14 -19.35 -6.95 -6.16
C GLY A 14 -17.86 -7.21 -6.32
N ARG A 15 -17.56 -8.50 -6.58
CA ARG A 15 -16.26 -9.08 -6.96
C ARG A 15 -15.05 -8.38 -6.32
N ARG A 16 -14.63 -8.91 -5.17
CA ARG A 16 -13.43 -8.55 -4.42
C ARG A 16 -12.13 -8.85 -5.18
N THR A 17 -11.99 -8.49 -6.46
CA THR A 17 -10.83 -8.85 -7.30
C THR A 17 -9.52 -8.30 -6.77
N TYR A 18 -9.55 -7.18 -6.03
CA TYR A 18 -8.37 -6.62 -5.38
C TYR A 18 -7.78 -7.54 -4.30
N PHE A 19 -8.61 -8.34 -3.62
CA PHE A 19 -8.16 -9.18 -2.51
C PHE A 19 -7.27 -10.35 -2.96
N PRO A 20 -7.70 -11.26 -3.87
CA PRO A 20 -6.83 -12.33 -4.34
C PRO A 20 -5.62 -11.77 -5.09
N LEU A 21 -5.78 -10.67 -5.85
CA LEU A 21 -4.66 -9.99 -6.49
C LEU A 21 -3.62 -9.54 -5.47
N GLY A 22 -4.05 -8.82 -4.43
CA GLY A 22 -3.16 -8.33 -3.38
C GLY A 22 -2.51 -9.45 -2.59
N VAL A 23 -3.26 -10.52 -2.27
CA VAL A 23 -2.71 -11.70 -1.58
C VAL A 23 -1.64 -12.39 -2.44
N VAL A 24 -1.89 -12.58 -3.74
CA VAL A 24 -0.93 -13.19 -4.67
C VAL A 24 0.33 -12.32 -4.77
N LEU A 25 0.19 -11.02 -4.99
CA LEU A 25 1.32 -10.10 -5.13
C LEU A 25 2.12 -9.97 -3.83
N LEU A 26 1.44 -9.86 -2.68
CA LEU A 26 2.08 -9.80 -1.38
C LEU A 26 2.84 -11.10 -1.07
N SER A 27 2.21 -12.26 -1.30
CA SER A 27 2.83 -13.56 -1.07
C SER A 27 4.03 -13.79 -2.00
N ALA A 28 3.91 -13.43 -3.28
CA ALA A 28 5.00 -13.51 -4.24
C ALA A 28 6.18 -12.59 -3.83
N THR A 29 5.89 -11.37 -3.40
CA THR A 29 6.90 -10.42 -2.92
C THR A 29 7.62 -10.96 -1.69
N LEU A 30 6.87 -11.49 -0.71
CA LEU A 30 7.45 -12.14 0.48
C LEU A 30 8.31 -13.35 0.09
N ALA A 31 7.87 -14.17 -0.86
CA ALA A 31 8.64 -15.33 -1.32
C ALA A 31 9.97 -14.91 -1.98
N LEU A 32 9.96 -13.88 -2.85
CA LEU A 32 11.18 -13.32 -3.42
C LEU A 32 12.14 -12.81 -2.34
N TYR A 33 11.60 -12.10 -1.35
CA TYR A 33 12.36 -11.53 -0.25
C TYR A 33 12.97 -12.58 0.69
N LEU A 34 12.22 -13.63 1.02
CA LEU A 34 12.68 -14.71 1.91
C LEU A 34 13.69 -15.64 1.23
N THR A 35 13.57 -15.83 -0.08
CA THR A 35 14.49 -16.70 -0.85
C THR A 35 15.71 -15.96 -1.39
N GLY A 36 15.68 -14.61 -1.39
CA GLY A 36 16.67 -13.78 -2.07
C GLY A 36 16.62 -13.92 -3.60
N ALA A 37 15.57 -14.57 -4.14
CA ALA A 37 15.37 -14.71 -5.57
C ALA A 37 15.06 -13.36 -6.22
N ASP A 38 15.42 -13.24 -7.49
CA ASP A 38 15.10 -12.06 -8.31
C ASP A 38 14.23 -12.46 -9.49
N LEU A 39 13.45 -11.51 -10.00
CA LEU A 39 12.62 -11.76 -11.17
C LEU A 39 13.48 -11.82 -12.44
N PRO A 40 13.26 -12.80 -13.33
CA PRO A 40 13.98 -12.88 -14.60
C PRO A 40 13.88 -11.55 -15.37
N GLY A 41 15.03 -11.00 -15.77
CA GLY A 41 15.10 -9.77 -16.55
C GLY A 41 15.09 -8.46 -15.74
N MET A 42 14.79 -8.47 -14.44
CA MET A 42 14.87 -7.26 -13.62
C MET A 42 16.30 -6.72 -13.52
N GLU A 43 17.30 -7.59 -13.50
CA GLU A 43 18.71 -7.17 -13.54
C GLU A 43 19.04 -6.34 -14.78
N ARG A 44 18.46 -6.68 -15.95
CA ARG A 44 18.65 -5.90 -17.18
C ARG A 44 17.97 -4.54 -17.09
N LEU A 45 16.78 -4.48 -16.49
CA LEU A 45 16.04 -3.22 -16.30
C LEU A 45 16.75 -2.28 -15.33
N ARG A 46 17.28 -2.81 -14.20
CA ARG A 46 18.01 -2.01 -13.20
C ARG A 46 19.32 -1.40 -13.70
N ARG A 47 19.90 -1.96 -14.78
CA ARG A 47 21.10 -1.40 -15.44
C ARG A 47 20.78 -0.21 -16.36
N VAL A 48 19.51 0.09 -16.61
CA VAL A 48 19.14 1.26 -17.42
C VAL A 48 19.48 2.54 -16.65
N PRO A 49 20.09 3.55 -17.29
CA PRO A 49 20.41 4.81 -16.63
C PRO A 49 19.16 5.43 -15.97
N ASN A 50 19.34 5.96 -14.76
CA ASN A 50 18.28 6.59 -13.96
C ASN A 50 17.11 5.67 -13.58
N TYR A 51 17.28 4.34 -13.64
CA TYR A 51 16.24 3.39 -13.24
C TYR A 51 15.71 3.65 -11.82
N ASP A 52 16.62 3.85 -10.87
CA ASP A 52 16.28 4.05 -9.45
C ASP A 52 15.52 5.36 -9.24
N LEU A 53 15.92 6.44 -9.94
CA LEU A 53 15.21 7.72 -9.93
C LEU A 53 13.79 7.58 -10.48
N PHE A 54 13.61 6.98 -11.65
CA PHE A 54 12.28 6.87 -12.26
C PHE A 54 11.34 5.95 -11.47
N THR A 55 11.86 4.81 -10.99
CA THR A 55 11.07 3.90 -10.16
C THR A 55 10.78 4.49 -8.78
N GLY A 56 11.71 5.25 -8.21
CA GLY A 56 11.53 6.01 -6.97
C GLY A 56 10.48 7.11 -7.11
N LEU A 57 10.50 7.90 -8.19
CA LEU A 57 9.46 8.88 -8.49
C LEU A 57 8.09 8.23 -8.69
N ALA A 58 8.04 7.08 -9.39
CA ALA A 58 6.80 6.32 -9.55
C ALA A 58 6.26 5.82 -8.19
N MET A 59 7.14 5.34 -7.31
CA MET A 59 6.79 4.94 -5.94
C MET A 59 6.30 6.14 -5.11
N ALA A 60 6.96 7.30 -5.20
CA ALA A 60 6.55 8.51 -4.52
C ALA A 60 5.17 8.99 -5.00
N ALA A 61 4.92 8.98 -6.31
CA ALA A 61 3.61 9.29 -6.89
C ALA A 61 2.53 8.31 -6.43
N TYR A 62 2.87 7.02 -6.34
CA TYR A 62 1.99 5.99 -5.77
C TYR A 62 1.63 6.30 -4.32
N LEU A 63 2.62 6.59 -3.45
CA LEU A 63 2.38 6.92 -2.04
C LEU A 63 1.52 8.19 -1.89
N LEU A 64 1.82 9.22 -2.70
CA LEU A 64 1.03 10.44 -2.71
C LEU A 64 -0.42 10.18 -3.12
N ALA A 65 -0.64 9.36 -4.17
CA ALA A 65 -1.99 8.97 -4.58
C ALA A 65 -2.74 8.24 -3.45
N GLN A 66 -2.07 7.34 -2.72
CA GLN A 66 -2.66 6.65 -1.57
C GLN A 66 -3.08 7.61 -0.45
N LEU A 67 -2.26 8.62 -0.15
CA LEU A 67 -2.55 9.63 0.87
C LEU A 67 -3.64 10.61 0.44
N MET A 68 -3.68 10.99 -0.84
CA MET A 68 -4.63 11.98 -1.36
C MET A 68 -6.07 11.47 -1.40
N MET A 69 -6.29 10.16 -1.62
CA MET A 69 -7.64 9.60 -1.73
C MET A 69 -8.53 9.85 -0.50
N PRO A 70 -8.06 9.68 0.76
CA PRO A 70 -8.79 10.11 1.95
C PRO A 70 -9.18 11.60 1.97
N PHE A 71 -8.30 12.50 1.51
CA PHE A 71 -8.60 13.94 1.45
C PHE A 71 -9.62 14.27 0.36
N LEU A 72 -9.47 13.70 -0.84
CA LEU A 72 -10.44 13.83 -1.93
C LEU A 72 -11.82 13.28 -1.54
N ARG A 73 -11.85 12.27 -0.67
CA ARG A 73 -13.10 11.76 -0.10
C ARG A 73 -13.77 12.77 0.83
N ALA A 74 -12.98 13.54 1.58
CA ALA A 74 -13.49 14.56 2.51
C ALA A 74 -14.06 15.78 1.78
N THR A 75 -13.54 16.12 0.59
CA THR A 75 -14.08 17.23 -0.23
C THR A 75 -15.39 16.87 -0.91
N GLY A 76 -15.73 15.58 -1.05
CA GLY A 76 -16.93 15.11 -1.75
C GLY A 76 -16.88 15.29 -3.27
N ALA A 77 -15.74 15.74 -3.83
CA ALA A 77 -15.59 16.03 -5.26
C ALA A 77 -15.67 14.77 -6.15
N VAL A 78 -15.38 13.58 -5.60
CA VAL A 78 -15.40 12.30 -6.32
C VAL A 78 -16.27 11.32 -5.55
N PRO A 79 -17.08 10.48 -6.24
CA PRO A 79 -17.95 9.51 -5.56
C PRO A 79 -17.16 8.57 -4.62
N HIS A 80 -17.60 8.49 -3.36
CA HIS A 80 -16.97 7.69 -2.31
C HIS A 80 -16.60 6.27 -2.74
N ARG A 81 -17.52 5.58 -3.41
CA ARG A 81 -17.34 4.20 -3.88
C ARG A 81 -16.20 4.08 -4.91
N GLN A 82 -16.02 5.07 -5.77
CA GLN A 82 -14.96 5.08 -6.77
C GLN A 82 -13.60 5.26 -6.12
N LEU A 83 -13.47 6.24 -5.21
CA LEU A 83 -12.24 6.47 -4.45
C LEU A 83 -11.83 5.25 -3.63
N VAL A 84 -12.77 4.63 -2.90
CA VAL A 84 -12.48 3.43 -2.09
C VAL A 84 -12.07 2.24 -2.97
N ARG A 85 -12.72 2.06 -4.12
CA ARG A 85 -12.35 1.00 -5.07
C ARG A 85 -10.95 1.24 -5.65
N ALA A 86 -10.65 2.48 -6.05
CA ALA A 86 -9.34 2.86 -6.57
C ALA A 86 -8.25 2.67 -5.51
N HIS A 87 -8.48 3.16 -4.28
CA HIS A 87 -7.57 3.00 -3.15
C HIS A 87 -7.23 1.53 -2.88
N LYS A 88 -8.24 0.65 -2.84
CA LYS A 88 -8.06 -0.79 -2.64
C LYS A 88 -7.34 -1.48 -3.80
N LEU A 89 -7.70 -1.15 -5.04
CA LEU A 89 -7.06 -1.75 -6.22
C LEU A 89 -5.61 -1.31 -6.34
N LEU A 90 -5.35 -0.02 -6.20
CA LEU A 90 -4.00 0.54 -6.23
C LEU A 90 -3.19 0.01 -5.04
N GLY A 91 -3.78 -0.08 -3.85
CA GLY A 91 -3.16 -0.68 -2.68
C GLY A 91 -2.74 -2.14 -2.91
N ALA A 92 -3.61 -2.94 -3.54
CA ALA A 92 -3.30 -4.32 -3.90
C ALA A 92 -2.11 -4.45 -4.87
N LEU A 93 -1.83 -3.42 -5.68
CA LEU A 93 -0.65 -3.37 -6.57
C LEU A 93 0.63 -2.91 -5.86
N GLY A 94 0.55 -2.41 -4.62
CA GLY A 94 1.70 -1.90 -3.87
C GLY A 94 2.91 -2.84 -3.81
N PRO A 95 2.74 -4.15 -3.53
CA PRO A 95 3.87 -5.08 -3.52
C PRO A 95 4.62 -5.15 -4.86
N ALA A 96 3.91 -5.01 -5.99
CA ALA A 96 4.55 -4.98 -7.30
C ALA A 96 5.44 -3.73 -7.48
N PHE A 97 4.96 -2.55 -7.05
CA PHE A 97 5.80 -1.34 -7.03
C PHE A 97 7.07 -1.54 -6.22
N LEU A 98 6.96 -2.21 -5.06
CA LEU A 98 8.10 -2.46 -4.19
C LEU A 98 9.12 -3.40 -4.84
N VAL A 99 8.67 -4.49 -5.47
CA VAL A 99 9.56 -5.41 -6.20
C VAL A 99 10.26 -4.73 -7.37
N VAL A 100 9.55 -3.87 -8.11
CA VAL A 100 10.14 -3.11 -9.22
C VAL A 100 11.22 -2.16 -8.68
N HIS A 101 10.90 -1.33 -7.68
CA HIS A 101 11.84 -0.32 -7.20
C HIS A 101 13.02 -0.90 -6.40
N ALA A 102 12.75 -1.71 -5.37
CA ALA A 102 13.79 -2.17 -4.44
C ALA A 102 14.52 -3.43 -4.94
N GLY A 103 13.81 -4.30 -5.66
CA GLY A 103 14.30 -5.58 -6.16
C GLY A 103 14.58 -6.64 -5.10
N ARG A 104 15.37 -6.31 -4.08
CA ARG A 104 15.71 -7.16 -2.93
C ARG A 104 15.50 -6.37 -1.64
N LEU A 105 15.45 -7.09 -0.52
CA LEU A 105 15.51 -6.46 0.79
C LEU A 105 16.85 -5.77 0.98
N GLY A 106 16.82 -4.47 1.26
CA GLY A 106 17.97 -3.74 1.76
C GLY A 106 18.27 -4.08 3.24
N TYR A 107 19.39 -3.60 3.75
CA TYR A 107 19.80 -3.81 5.15
C TYR A 107 19.46 -2.60 6.04
N GLY A 108 19.44 -2.82 7.35
CA GLY A 108 19.21 -1.75 8.34
C GLY A 108 17.87 -1.04 8.14
N TYR A 109 17.86 0.28 8.08
CA TYR A 109 16.62 1.06 7.96
C TYR A 109 15.84 0.76 6.67
N LEU A 110 16.49 0.31 5.59
CA LEU A 110 15.79 -0.10 4.37
C LEU A 110 14.94 -1.34 4.59
N SER A 111 15.41 -2.30 5.38
CA SER A 111 14.58 -3.45 5.78
C SER A 111 13.37 -3.04 6.61
N ALA A 112 13.55 -2.05 7.50
CA ALA A 112 12.45 -1.48 8.27
C ALA A 112 11.43 -0.75 7.36
N LEU A 113 11.90 0.04 6.39
CA LEU A 113 11.05 0.68 5.39
C LEU A 113 10.25 -0.35 4.58
N SER A 114 10.90 -1.40 4.07
CA SER A 114 10.22 -2.49 3.35
C SER A 114 9.21 -3.22 4.24
N ALA A 115 9.54 -3.49 5.50
CA ALA A 115 8.64 -4.13 6.45
C ALA A 115 7.40 -3.27 6.73
N VAL A 116 7.58 -1.97 7.00
CA VAL A 116 6.47 -1.03 7.22
C VAL A 116 5.60 -0.91 5.96
N PHE A 117 6.20 -0.88 4.78
CA PHE A 117 5.48 -0.88 3.51
C PHE A 117 4.61 -2.14 3.37
N LEU A 118 5.21 -3.33 3.53
CA LEU A 118 4.51 -4.61 3.39
C LEU A 118 3.42 -4.80 4.45
N LEU A 119 3.66 -4.39 5.70
CA LEU A 119 2.67 -4.42 6.77
C LEU A 119 1.50 -3.47 6.49
N SER A 120 1.77 -2.27 5.95
CA SER A 120 0.73 -1.33 5.55
C SER A 120 -0.17 -1.93 4.46
N MET A 121 0.43 -2.59 3.46
CA MET A 121 -0.31 -3.30 2.41
C MET A 121 -1.11 -4.48 2.95
N ALA A 122 -0.49 -5.32 3.77
CA ALA A 122 -1.17 -6.45 4.42
C ALA A 122 -2.40 -5.95 5.19
N LEU A 123 -2.23 -4.97 6.08
CA LEU A 123 -3.31 -4.41 6.88
C LEU A 123 -4.42 -3.78 6.01
N GLY A 124 -4.07 -3.14 4.90
CA GLY A 124 -5.03 -2.60 3.93
C GLY A 124 -5.88 -3.68 3.24
N LEU A 125 -5.29 -4.85 2.94
CA LEU A 125 -6.03 -6.02 2.42
C LEU A 125 -6.98 -6.59 3.47
N VAL A 126 -6.58 -6.54 4.75
CA VAL A 126 -7.35 -7.07 5.87
C VAL A 126 -8.37 -6.04 6.41
N ASN A 127 -9.21 -5.48 5.54
CA ASN A 127 -10.21 -4.47 5.89
C ASN A 127 -11.56 -5.07 6.35
N HIS A 128 -12.49 -4.20 6.76
CA HIS A 128 -13.82 -4.61 7.27
C HIS A 128 -14.63 -5.46 6.28
N GLU A 129 -14.49 -5.26 4.97
CA GLU A 129 -15.19 -6.08 3.97
C GLU A 129 -14.61 -7.49 3.92
N THR A 130 -13.28 -7.64 4.02
CA THR A 130 -12.59 -8.91 3.84
C THR A 130 -12.66 -9.78 5.09
N MET A 131 -12.46 -9.19 6.27
CA MET A 131 -12.55 -9.91 7.56
C MET A 131 -13.95 -9.96 8.16
N GLY A 132 -14.91 -9.20 7.65
CA GLY A 132 -16.23 -9.11 8.25
C GLY A 132 -16.18 -8.61 9.70
N MET A 133 -15.28 -7.67 10.00
CA MET A 133 -15.10 -7.11 11.35
C MET A 133 -16.44 -6.60 11.89
N LYS A 134 -16.90 -7.15 13.01
CA LYS A 134 -18.13 -6.73 13.68
C LYS A 134 -17.77 -5.85 14.88
N GLY A 135 -18.40 -4.67 14.96
CA GLY A 135 -18.24 -3.75 16.09
C GLY A 135 -17.32 -2.58 15.82
N ARG A 136 -17.50 -1.50 16.60
CA ARG A 136 -16.80 -0.23 16.42
C ARG A 136 -15.32 -0.30 16.82
N VAL A 137 -14.99 -1.07 17.87
CA VAL A 137 -13.63 -1.13 18.41
C VAL A 137 -12.64 -1.77 17.44
N PRO A 138 -12.88 -2.97 16.86
CA PRO A 138 -11.94 -3.57 15.90
C PRO A 138 -11.73 -2.69 14.65
N ALA A 139 -12.79 -2.05 14.15
CA ALA A 139 -12.70 -1.14 13.02
C ALA A 139 -11.88 0.12 13.34
N PHE A 140 -12.03 0.65 14.55
CA PHE A 140 -11.25 1.80 15.03
C PHE A 140 -9.77 1.45 15.18
N VAL A 141 -9.46 0.34 15.86
CA VAL A 141 -8.07 -0.14 16.04
C VAL A 141 -7.40 -0.39 14.68
N TRP A 142 -8.09 -1.06 13.77
CA TRP A 142 -7.60 -1.29 12.40
C TRP A 142 -7.29 0.04 11.69
N MET A 143 -8.20 1.01 11.76
CA MET A 143 -8.00 2.32 11.14
C MET A 143 -6.78 3.04 11.72
N VAL A 144 -6.66 3.10 13.05
CA VAL A 144 -5.54 3.75 13.74
C VAL A 144 -4.22 3.08 13.35
N ALA A 145 -4.16 1.75 13.38
CA ALA A 145 -2.96 1.01 13.00
C ALA A 145 -2.57 1.25 11.54
N HIS A 146 -3.54 1.29 10.62
CA HIS A 146 -3.29 1.52 9.20
C HIS A 146 -2.80 2.94 8.92
N VAL A 147 -3.40 3.94 9.58
CA VAL A 147 -2.96 5.33 9.46
C VAL A 147 -1.58 5.52 10.08
N ALA A 148 -1.31 4.94 11.25
CA ALA A 148 -0.01 5.02 11.90
C ALA A 148 1.10 4.41 11.03
N LEU A 149 0.87 3.22 10.45
CA LEU A 149 1.80 2.61 9.50
C LEU A 149 1.99 3.47 8.25
N SER A 150 0.94 4.12 7.74
CA SER A 150 1.05 5.01 6.59
C SER A 150 1.89 6.26 6.90
N VAL A 151 1.73 6.87 8.08
CA VAL A 151 2.54 8.01 8.52
C VAL A 151 4.01 7.59 8.69
N ALA A 152 4.25 6.45 9.36
CA ALA A 152 5.60 5.91 9.50
C ALA A 152 6.24 5.60 8.14
N LEU A 153 5.46 5.04 7.20
CA LEU A 153 5.92 4.75 5.85
C LEU A 153 6.36 6.02 5.13
N VAL A 154 5.57 7.09 5.19
CA VAL A 154 5.92 8.38 4.56
C VAL A 154 7.18 8.96 5.19
N ALA A 155 7.29 8.97 6.51
CA ALA A 155 8.48 9.47 7.19
C ALA A 155 9.75 8.71 6.77
N LEU A 156 9.71 7.37 6.78
CA LEU A 156 10.84 6.54 6.35
C LEU A 156 11.15 6.70 4.87
N ALA A 157 10.13 6.80 4.01
CA ALA A 157 10.30 7.03 2.57
C ALA A 157 10.91 8.41 2.28
N SER A 158 10.54 9.45 3.04
CA SER A 158 11.16 10.78 2.94
C SER A 158 12.63 10.75 3.35
N VAL A 159 12.97 10.06 4.44
CA VAL A 159 14.38 9.86 4.83
C VAL A 159 15.14 9.11 3.74
N HIS A 160 14.55 8.04 3.21
CA HIS A 160 15.16 7.26 2.13
C HIS A 160 15.41 8.11 0.88
N ALA A 161 14.40 8.88 0.42
CA ALA A 161 14.54 9.77 -0.73
C ALA A 161 15.59 10.85 -0.50
N TYR A 162 15.64 11.45 0.70
CA TYR A 162 16.67 12.43 1.05
C TYR A 162 18.07 11.83 0.98
N VAL A 163 18.28 10.64 1.58
CA VAL A 163 19.57 9.95 1.54
C VAL A 163 19.94 9.56 0.10
N ALA A 164 19.02 8.97 -0.65
CA ALA A 164 19.28 8.58 -2.04
C ALA A 164 19.70 9.80 -2.89
N LEU A 165 18.98 10.91 -2.81
CA LEU A 165 19.30 12.12 -3.58
C LEU A 165 20.55 12.87 -3.10
N SER A 166 21.01 12.62 -1.87
CA SER A 166 22.19 13.30 -1.31
C SER A 166 23.50 12.55 -1.55
N TYR A 167 23.42 11.24 -1.80
CA TYR A 167 24.58 10.34 -1.88
C TYR A 167 24.65 9.53 -3.18
N GLU A 168 23.75 9.77 -4.13
CA GLU A 168 23.93 9.44 -5.56
C GLU A 168 24.74 10.54 -6.27
#